data_AF-A0A1A8XUY9-F1
#
_entry.id   AF-A0A1A8XUY9-F1
#
_cell.length_a   1.000
_cell.length_b   1.000
_cell.length_c   1.000
_cell.angle_alpha   90.00
_cell.angle_beta   90.00
_cell.angle_gamma   90.00
#
_symmetry.space_group_name_H-M   'P 1'
#
loop_
_entity.id
_entity.type
_entity.pdbx_description
1 polymer ?
#
loop_
_entity_poly.entity_id
_entity_poly.type
_entity_poly.pdbx_seq_one_letter_code
_entity_poly.pdbx_strand_id
1 'polypeptide(L)'
;MQTIDIHAARTQFSQLVEQAAAGEEIIIVKAGKPVCRLIPLELEKKELRKLDIATGERLVPDDVDAMFAQKIEEIFYAERESSSSSGTGELHRP
;
A
#
# COMPACT_ATOMS: atom_id res chain seq x y z
N MET A 1 28.54 -18.48 7.16
CA MET A 1 28.34 -17.13 7.71
C MET A 1 29.65 -16.36 7.57
N GLN A 2 29.73 -15.53 6.55
CA GLN A 2 30.92 -14.75 6.21
C GLN A 2 30.73 -13.30 6.64
N THR A 3 31.76 -12.64 7.17
CA THR A 3 31.69 -11.23 7.59
C THR A 3 32.70 -10.40 6.81
N ILE A 4 32.25 -9.31 6.19
CA ILE A 4 33.08 -8.46 5.33
C ILE A 4 32.89 -6.98 5.66
N ASP A 5 33.96 -6.20 5.61
CA ASP A 5 33.86 -4.74 5.78
C ASP A 5 33.21 -4.07 4.56
N ILE A 6 32.47 -3.00 4.81
CA ILE A 6 31.75 -2.22 3.79
C ILE A 6 32.67 -1.72 2.66
N HIS A 7 33.93 -1.43 2.95
CA HIS A 7 34.90 -0.98 1.94
C HIS A 7 35.26 -2.09 0.95
N ALA A 8 35.36 -3.34 1.43
CA ALA A 8 35.59 -4.50 0.57
C ALA A 8 34.30 -4.91 -0.14
N ALA A 9 33.15 -4.77 0.54
CA ALA A 9 31.85 -5.09 -0.04
C ALA A 9 31.49 -4.22 -1.25
N ARG A 10 31.76 -2.90 -1.20
CA ARG A 10 31.42 -1.99 -2.32
C ARG A 10 32.11 -2.37 -3.63
N THR A 11 33.31 -2.95 -3.56
CA THR A 11 34.12 -3.27 -4.74
C THR A 11 33.68 -4.58 -5.39
N GLN A 12 33.30 -5.57 -4.59
CA GLN A 12 32.92 -6.90 -5.06
C GLN A 12 31.44 -7.23 -4.83
N PHE A 13 30.58 -6.20 -4.72
CA PHE A 13 29.19 -6.36 -4.32
C PHE A 13 28.43 -7.34 -5.22
N SER A 14 28.65 -7.28 -6.53
CA SER A 14 28.03 -8.21 -7.49
C SER A 14 28.33 -9.66 -7.17
N GLN A 15 29.59 -9.99 -6.84
CA GLN A 15 29.99 -11.35 -6.49
C GLN A 15 29.40 -11.80 -5.15
N LEU A 16 29.32 -10.90 -4.16
CA LEU A 16 28.68 -11.19 -2.87
C LEU A 16 27.19 -11.47 -3.04
N VAL A 17 26.51 -10.78 -3.97
CA VAL A 17 25.10 -11.05 -4.28
C VAL A 17 24.93 -12.43 -4.91
N GLU A 18 25.82 -12.84 -5.82
CA GLU A 18 25.78 -14.19 -6.40
C GLU A 18 26.02 -15.28 -5.35
N GLN A 19 26.98 -15.07 -4.45
CA GLN A 19 27.23 -15.98 -3.32
C GLN A 19 26.02 -16.05 -2.40
N ALA A 20 25.40 -14.91 -2.09
CA ALA A 20 24.18 -14.88 -1.30
C ALA A 20 23.01 -15.60 -1.98
N ALA A 21 22.86 -15.41 -3.31
CA ALA A 21 21.85 -16.11 -4.10
C ALA A 21 22.10 -17.62 -4.18
N ALA A 22 23.35 -18.08 -4.11
CA ALA A 22 23.72 -19.49 -4.02
C ALA A 22 23.37 -20.12 -2.65
N GLY A 23 22.90 -19.32 -1.69
CA GLY A 23 22.48 -19.80 -0.37
C GLY A 23 23.43 -19.41 0.76
N GLU A 24 24.45 -18.60 0.50
CA GLU A 24 25.36 -18.15 1.56
C GLU A 24 24.81 -16.95 2.34
N GLU A 25 25.02 -16.95 3.65
CA GLU A 25 24.74 -15.78 4.49
C GLU A 25 26.00 -14.95 4.71
N ILE A 26 25.92 -13.66 4.31
CA ILE A 26 27.04 -12.72 4.38
C ILE A 26 26.63 -11.49 5.18
N ILE A 27 27.42 -11.13 6.19
CA ILE A 27 27.23 -9.93 7.02
C ILE A 27 28.21 -8.86 6.58
N ILE A 28 27.69 -7.66 6.31
CA ILE A 28 28.50 -6.48 6.03
C ILE A 28 28.65 -5.68 7.33
N VAL A 29 29.89 -5.41 7.72
CA VAL A 29 30.23 -4.57 8.87
C VAL A 29 30.72 -3.20 8.42
N LYS A 30 30.46 -2.19 9.25
CA LYS A 30 31.03 -0.84 9.10
C LYS A 30 31.64 -0.45 10.44
N ALA A 31 32.95 -0.18 10.47
CA ALA A 31 33.68 0.18 11.67
C ALA A 31 33.47 -0.83 12.83
N GLY A 32 33.53 -2.13 12.51
CA GLY A 32 33.37 -3.22 13.47
C GLY A 32 31.93 -3.52 13.91
N LYS A 33 30.94 -2.80 13.39
CA LYS A 33 29.51 -3.05 13.69
C LYS A 33 28.80 -3.67 12.49
N PRO A 34 28.03 -4.76 12.66
CA PRO A 34 27.21 -5.29 11.58
C PRO A 34 26.12 -4.29 11.20
N VAL A 35 26.00 -3.99 9.92
CA VAL A 35 25.06 -2.98 9.39
C VAL A 35 24.11 -3.55 8.35
N CYS A 36 24.47 -4.64 7.69
CA CYS A 36 23.65 -5.28 6.66
C CYS A 36 23.94 -6.78 6.64
N ARG A 37 22.95 -7.55 6.19
CA ARG A 37 23.09 -8.99 5.92
C ARG A 37 22.50 -9.29 4.56
N LEU A 38 23.29 -9.93 3.71
CA LEU A 38 22.87 -10.51 2.44
C LEU A 38 22.45 -11.95 2.72
N ILE A 39 21.23 -12.27 2.30
CA ILE A 39 20.64 -13.60 2.36
C ILE A 39 20.02 -13.92 1.00
N PRO A 40 19.92 -15.20 0.61
CA PRO A 40 19.12 -15.58 -0.55
C PRO A 40 17.69 -15.07 -0.38
N LEU A 41 17.14 -14.48 -1.43
CA LEU A 41 15.71 -14.21 -1.46
C LEU A 41 15.00 -15.51 -1.82
N GLU A 42 14.21 -16.02 -0.88
CA GLU A 42 13.17 -16.99 -1.23
C GLU A 42 12.17 -16.25 -2.11
N LEU A 43 12.27 -16.48 -3.42
CA LEU A 43 11.16 -16.26 -4.33
C LEU A 43 10.10 -17.29 -3.92
N GLU A 44 9.41 -17.03 -2.81
CA GLU A 44 8.06 -17.52 -2.66
C GLU A 44 7.38 -17.05 -3.94
N LYS A 45 7.11 -17.99 -4.85
CA LYS A 45 6.10 -17.77 -5.88
C LYS A 45 4.89 -17.41 -5.05
N LYS A 46 4.68 -16.10 -4.88
CA LYS A 46 3.42 -15.54 -4.47
C LYS A 46 2.54 -15.95 -5.62
N GLU A 47 1.98 -17.16 -5.51
CA GLU A 47 0.94 -17.61 -6.39
C GLU A 47 -0.04 -16.47 -6.27
N LEU A 48 -0.11 -15.66 -7.33
CA LEU A 48 -1.13 -14.65 -7.47
C LEU A 48 -2.38 -15.45 -7.18
N ARG A 49 -2.98 -15.24 -6.01
CA ARG A 49 -4.21 -15.93 -5.65
C ARG A 49 -5.11 -15.64 -6.83
N LYS A 50 -5.36 -16.66 -7.65
CA LYS A 50 -6.36 -16.58 -8.69
C LYS A 50 -7.61 -16.28 -7.89
N LEU A 51 -8.03 -15.02 -7.93
CA LEU A 51 -9.38 -14.70 -7.54
C LEU A 51 -10.20 -15.57 -8.48
N ASP A 52 -10.90 -16.56 -7.94
CA ASP A 52 -11.82 -17.40 -8.71
C ASP A 52 -12.99 -16.53 -9.20
N ILE A 53 -12.72 -15.66 -10.17
CA ILE A 53 -13.72 -15.00 -11.01
C ILE A 53 -14.21 -15.95 -12.13
N ALA A 54 -13.84 -17.23 -12.07
CA ALA A 54 -14.57 -18.32 -12.71
C ALA A 54 -15.66 -18.77 -11.73
N THR A 55 -16.86 -18.22 -11.78
CA THR A 55 -17.87 -18.58 -12.75
C THR A 55 -18.86 -17.43 -12.80
N GLY A 56 -19.36 -17.06 -13.98
CA GLY A 56 -20.22 -15.90 -14.25
C GLY A 56 -21.60 -15.89 -13.57
N GLU A 57 -21.71 -16.38 -12.34
CA GLU A 57 -22.86 -16.25 -11.46
C GLU A 57 -22.64 -15.10 -10.48
N ARG A 58 -22.40 -13.91 -11.03
CA ARG A 58 -22.81 -12.71 -10.29
C ARG A 58 -24.23 -12.42 -10.75
N LEU A 59 -25.20 -12.80 -9.91
CA LEU A 59 -26.55 -12.24 -9.95
C LEU A 59 -26.41 -10.75 -9.66
N VAL A 60 -26.06 -9.98 -10.70
CA VAL A 60 -26.37 -8.56 -10.77
C VAL A 60 -27.83 -8.54 -11.21
N PRO A 61 -28.79 -8.20 -10.34
CA PRO A 61 -30.16 -7.99 -10.80
C PRO A 61 -30.16 -7.02 -11.97
N ASP A 62 -31.02 -7.24 -12.97
CA ASP A 62 -31.12 -6.33 -14.12
C ASP A 62 -31.41 -4.88 -13.72
N ASP A 63 -31.90 -4.66 -12.49
CA ASP A 63 -32.33 -3.38 -11.96
C ASP A 63 -31.36 -2.75 -10.94
N VAL A 64 -30.10 -3.17 -10.89
CA VAL A 64 -29.11 -2.58 -9.95
C VAL A 64 -29.00 -1.06 -10.06
N ASP A 65 -29.19 -0.51 -11.26
CA ASP A 65 -29.15 0.93 -11.51
C ASP A 65 -30.33 1.68 -10.87
N ALA A 66 -31.51 1.06 -10.80
CA ALA A 66 -32.68 1.70 -10.20
C ALA A 66 -32.82 1.44 -8.70
N MET A 67 -32.34 0.29 -8.21
CA MET A 67 -32.51 -0.15 -6.81
C MET A 67 -32.03 0.86 -5.77
N PHE A 68 -31.02 1.68 -6.10
CA PHE A 68 -30.44 2.65 -5.17
C PHE A 68 -30.50 4.10 -5.67
N ALA A 69 -31.20 4.38 -6.76
CA ALA A 69 -31.21 5.71 -7.41
C ALA A 69 -31.62 6.83 -6.43
N GLN A 70 -32.70 6.64 -5.67
CA GLN A 70 -33.21 7.63 -4.71
C GLN A 70 -32.21 7.92 -3.59
N LYS A 71 -31.55 6.88 -3.07
CA LYS A 71 -30.58 7.02 -1.99
C LYS A 71 -29.27 7.68 -2.45
N ILE A 72 -28.87 7.41 -3.69
CA ILE A 72 -27.73 8.09 -4.32
C ILE A 72 -28.07 9.57 -4.51
N GLU A 73 -29.26 9.89 -5.00
CA GLU A 73 -29.72 11.26 -5.20
C GLU A 73 -29.80 12.03 -3.87
N GLU A 74 -30.34 11.42 -2.82
CA GLU A 74 -30.37 11.99 -1.48
C GLU A 74 -28.96 12.30 -0.97
N ILE A 75 -28.01 11.35 -1.03
CA ILE A 75 -26.63 11.58 -0.59
C ILE A 75 -25.94 12.67 -1.42
N PHE A 76 -26.23 12.75 -2.72
CA PHE A 76 -25.59 13.69 -3.64
C PHE A 76 -26.13 15.13 -3.48
N TYR A 77 -27.40 15.29 -3.11
CA TYR A 77 -28.06 16.60 -2.96
C TYR A 77 -28.31 17.04 -1.51
N ALA A 78 -28.09 16.19 -0.50
CA ALA A 78 -28.35 16.47 0.92
C ALA A 78 -27.51 17.59 1.57
N GLU A 79 -26.53 18.20 0.87
CA GLU A 79 -25.72 19.29 1.42
C GLU A 79 -25.94 20.66 0.75
N ARG A 80 -27.17 21.01 0.34
CA ARG A 80 -27.48 22.39 -0.12
C ARG A 80 -28.65 23.09 0.56
N GLU A 81 -29.15 22.60 1.70
CA GLU A 81 -30.20 23.29 2.47
C GLU A 81 -29.83 23.52 3.93
N SER A 82 -28.64 24.09 4.18
CA SER A 82 -28.30 24.65 5.51
C SER A 82 -27.56 25.99 5.45
N SER A 83 -27.70 26.73 4.34
CA SER A 83 -27.15 28.09 4.22
C SER A 83 -28.20 29.08 3.72
N SER A 84 -29.22 29.38 4.53
CA SER A 84 -29.82 30.74 4.64
C SER A 84 -30.96 30.83 5.68
N SER A 85 -30.65 31.36 6.86
CA SER A 85 -31.56 32.29 7.57
C SER A 85 -30.68 33.12 8.52
N SER A 86 -30.19 34.26 8.03
CA SER A 86 -30.82 35.58 8.19
C SER A 86 -30.17 36.32 9.37
N GLY A 87 -29.19 37.15 9.01
CA GLY A 87 -28.71 38.21 9.88
C GLY A 87 -29.86 39.18 10.18
N THR A 88 -30.05 39.46 11.45
CA THR A 88 -30.69 40.69 11.91
C THR A 88 -29.69 41.32 12.87
N GLY A 89 -29.11 42.44 12.42
CA GLY A 89 -28.28 43.29 13.26
C GLY A 89 -29.17 44.06 14.21
N GLU A 90 -28.91 43.95 15.51
CA GLU A 90 -29.31 44.97 16.47
C GLU A 90 -28.07 45.66 17.00
N LEU A 91 -28.04 46.97 16.72
CA LEU A 91 -27.04 47.91 17.18
C LEU A 91 -27.10 48.02 18.70
N HIS A 92 -25.98 47.70 19.36
CA HIS A 92 -25.70 48.20 20.69
C HIS A 92 -25.17 49.64 20.57
N ARG A 93 -25.93 50.62 21.05
CA ARG A 93 -25.43 51.96 21.40
C ARG A 93 -25.71 52.22 22.89
N PRO A 94 -24.83 52.99 23.53
CA PRO A 94 -24.58 52.94 24.98
C PRO A 94 -25.71 53.53 25.84
#